data_AF-A0A4R4VF85-F1
#
_entry.id   AF-A0A4R4VF85-F1
#
_cell.length_a   1.000
_cell.length_b   1.000
_cell.length_c   1.000
_cell.angle_alpha   90.00
_cell.angle_beta   90.00
_cell.angle_gamma   90.00
#
_symmetry.space_group_name_H-M   'P 1'
#
loop_
_entity.id
_entity.type
_entity.pdbx_description
1 polymer ?
#
loop_
_entity_poly.entity_id
_entity_poly.type
_entity_poly.pdbx_seq_one_letter_code
_entity_poly.pdbx_strand_id
1 'polypeptide(L)'
;MLKGTPTMHTHTDPRTRPEVPNRIPLQLGKNQVVGIVEPTPVPGLAVAPRLRRDIVTGQWRFTGQWGLVHVASGCQVFSGVTGGAPGHVRDAAVILGEYGIDWTLPAAELRDQYGVRETVRAVACELERAVEDGRPVCPKVSSWRRCTPAWQVVLRDAEGNEVEAYADVTYADAEDVAVELGVAHGLHDPSQRRGAVVDITVQRGVDSEWELACAHRDCPEVLAYFDPVGPVRLANRALLEEMATADEWRRIDERRWLCPDCHPLYQQG
;
A
#
# COMPACT_ATOMS: atom_id res chain seq x y z
N MET A 1 13.02 38.15 -15.56
CA MET A 1 13.46 37.86 -14.17
C MET A 1 12.31 37.20 -13.45
N LEU A 2 12.31 35.88 -13.34
CA LEU A 2 11.33 35.10 -12.58
C LEU A 2 12.10 34.36 -11.47
N LYS A 3 11.70 34.60 -10.22
CA LYS A 3 12.28 33.99 -9.02
C LYS A 3 11.83 32.53 -8.95
N GLY A 4 12.79 31.60 -8.96
CA GLY A 4 12.54 30.19 -8.72
C GLY A 4 12.23 29.93 -7.25
N THR A 5 11.14 29.22 -7.01
CA THR A 5 10.74 28.71 -5.69
C THR A 5 11.62 27.50 -5.35
N PRO A 6 12.23 27.41 -4.14
CA PRO A 6 13.01 26.25 -3.76
C PRO A 6 12.09 25.11 -3.33
N THR A 7 12.17 23.98 -4.02
CA THR A 7 11.55 22.72 -3.61
C THR A 7 12.38 22.13 -2.48
N MET A 8 11.85 22.12 -1.25
CA MET A 8 12.43 21.33 -0.15
C MET A 8 12.17 19.85 -0.42
N HIS A 9 13.20 19.13 -0.87
CA HIS A 9 13.23 17.69 -0.78
C HIS A 9 13.79 17.31 0.60
N THR A 10 12.92 16.87 1.52
CA THR A 10 13.36 16.13 2.71
C THR A 10 13.80 14.74 2.27
N HIS A 11 15.08 14.63 1.92
CA HIS A 11 15.75 13.37 1.67
C HIS A 11 16.09 12.74 3.03
N THR A 12 15.19 11.91 3.56
CA THR A 12 15.48 11.12 4.76
C THR A 12 16.38 9.96 4.34
N ASP A 13 17.66 10.00 4.75
CA ASP A 13 18.62 8.91 4.51
C ASP A 13 18.14 7.62 5.21
N PRO A 14 17.85 6.53 4.47
CA PRO A 14 17.35 5.29 5.05
C PRO A 14 18.38 4.53 5.90
N ARG A 15 19.65 4.96 5.97
CA ARG A 15 20.75 4.20 6.60
C ARG A 15 21.03 4.52 8.07
N THR A 16 20.20 5.31 8.75
CA THR A 16 20.40 5.66 10.17
C THR A 16 19.20 5.36 11.07
N ARG A 17 18.30 4.45 10.67
CA ARG A 17 17.30 3.96 11.63
C ARG A 17 17.99 3.06 12.65
N PRO A 18 17.93 3.37 13.96
CA PRO A 18 18.43 2.46 14.98
C PRO A 18 17.70 1.13 14.84
N GLU A 19 18.45 0.05 14.61
CA GLU A 19 17.89 -1.30 14.56
C GLU A 19 17.24 -1.59 15.91
N VAL A 20 15.92 -1.73 15.91
CA VAL A 20 15.22 -2.26 17.08
C VAL A 20 15.59 -3.75 17.16
N PRO A 21 16.18 -4.22 18.28
CA PRO A 21 16.50 -5.62 18.40
C PRO A 21 15.21 -6.45 18.38
N ASN A 22 15.21 -7.56 17.62
CA ASN A 22 14.07 -8.49 17.53
C ASN A 22 13.72 -9.17 18.87
N ARG A 23 14.48 -8.89 19.93
CA ARG A 23 14.25 -9.37 21.29
C ARG A 23 14.43 -8.21 22.26
N ILE A 24 13.38 -7.91 23.02
CA ILE A 24 13.42 -6.91 24.08
C ILE A 24 12.85 -7.47 25.38
N PRO A 25 13.26 -6.93 26.54
CA PRO A 25 12.56 -7.18 27.77
C PRO A 25 11.15 -6.58 27.72
N LEU A 26 10.12 -7.39 27.92
CA LEU A 26 8.73 -6.99 28.05
C LEU A 26 8.34 -6.94 29.53
N GLN A 27 7.72 -5.84 29.94
CA GLN A 27 7.26 -5.63 31.30
C GLN A 27 5.82 -6.15 31.45
N LEU A 28 5.63 -7.21 32.23
CA LEU A 28 4.34 -7.87 32.46
C LEU A 28 4.00 -7.84 33.95
N GLY A 29 3.40 -6.73 34.39
CA GLY A 29 3.15 -6.46 35.81
C GLY A 29 4.46 -6.18 36.54
N LYS A 30 4.81 -7.01 37.54
CA LYS A 30 6.10 -6.93 38.26
C LYS A 30 7.21 -7.79 37.63
N ASN A 31 6.87 -8.59 36.61
CA ASN A 31 7.82 -9.50 35.98
C ASN A 31 8.35 -8.90 34.68
N GLN A 32 9.55 -9.33 34.30
CA GLN A 32 10.16 -9.03 33.02
C GLN A 32 10.43 -10.33 32.28
N VAL A 33 10.06 -10.39 31.00
CA VAL A 33 10.32 -11.55 30.15
C VAL A 33 10.96 -11.10 28.86
N VAL A 34 11.86 -11.89 28.28
CA VAL A 34 12.38 -11.59 26.95
C VAL A 34 11.32 -11.99 25.92
N GLY A 35 10.77 -11.01 25.23
CA GLY A 35 9.81 -11.23 24.14
C GLY A 35 10.47 -11.07 22.78
N ILE A 36 9.97 -11.80 21.79
CA ILE A 36 10.27 -11.54 20.38
C ILE A 36 9.33 -10.42 19.92
N VAL A 37 9.88 -9.41 19.28
CA VAL A 37 9.13 -8.25 18.80
C VAL A 37 9.45 -7.98 17.34
N GLU A 38 8.50 -7.36 16.66
CA GLU A 38 8.64 -6.87 15.30
C GLU A 38 8.81 -5.33 15.34
N PRO A 39 9.85 -4.77 14.71
CA PRO A 39 10.01 -3.32 14.61
C PRO A 39 8.86 -2.66 13.85
N THR A 40 8.51 -1.42 14.21
CA THR A 40 7.60 -0.59 13.42
C THR A 40 8.34 0.55 12.72
N PRO A 41 7.72 1.21 11.72
CA PRO A 41 8.27 2.43 11.14
C PRO A 41 8.40 3.60 12.13
N VAL A 42 7.74 3.53 13.30
CA VAL A 42 7.77 4.56 14.34
C VAL A 42 8.85 4.20 15.38
N PRO A 43 9.94 4.97 15.47
CA PRO A 43 11.02 4.70 16.43
C PRO A 43 10.49 4.61 17.86
N GLY A 44 10.96 3.62 18.63
CA GLY A 44 10.53 3.41 20.01
C GLY A 44 9.25 2.56 20.18
N LEU A 45 8.56 2.21 19.08
CA LEU A 45 7.42 1.30 19.09
C LEU A 45 7.75 -0.02 18.38
N ALA A 46 7.29 -1.13 18.97
CA ALA A 46 7.38 -2.46 18.39
C ALA A 46 6.06 -3.22 18.54
N VAL A 47 5.73 -4.08 17.57
CA VAL A 47 4.62 -5.03 17.67
C VAL A 47 5.09 -6.25 18.43
N ALA A 48 4.32 -6.68 19.44
CA ALA A 48 4.66 -7.83 20.26
C ALA A 48 3.45 -8.75 20.45
N PRO A 49 3.67 -10.07 20.58
CA PRO A 49 2.62 -10.98 21.00
C PRO A 49 2.20 -10.64 22.43
N ARG A 50 0.90 -10.61 22.70
CA ARG A 50 0.37 -10.49 24.06
C ARG A 50 0.58 -11.80 24.79
N LEU A 51 1.35 -11.73 25.86
CA LEU A 51 1.65 -12.86 26.73
C LEU A 51 0.78 -12.81 27.99
N ARG A 52 0.32 -13.97 28.44
CA ARG A 52 -0.36 -14.15 29.72
C ARG A 52 0.36 -15.23 30.51
N ARG A 53 0.50 -15.01 31.83
CA ARG A 53 1.01 -16.05 32.73
C ARG A 53 -0.07 -17.10 32.95
N ASP A 54 0.23 -18.32 32.58
CA ASP A 54 -0.56 -19.48 32.93
C ASP A 54 -0.36 -19.75 34.43
N ILE A 55 -1.44 -19.65 35.20
CA ILE A 55 -1.39 -19.75 36.66
C ILE A 55 -1.13 -21.18 37.14
N VAL A 56 -1.45 -22.18 36.32
CA VAL A 56 -1.31 -23.60 36.67
C VAL A 56 0.14 -24.04 36.46
N THR A 57 0.71 -23.68 35.32
CA THR A 57 2.07 -24.09 34.93
C THR A 57 3.13 -23.07 35.35
N GLY A 58 2.74 -21.85 35.70
CA GLY A 58 3.64 -20.73 35.98
C GLY A 58 4.34 -20.15 34.76
N GLN A 59 4.11 -20.73 33.57
CA GLN A 59 4.76 -20.36 32.30
C GLN A 59 4.03 -19.20 31.60
N TRP A 60 4.74 -18.48 30.74
CA TRP A 60 4.15 -17.45 29.87
C TRP A 60 3.66 -18.07 28.57
N ARG A 61 2.43 -17.74 28.18
CA ARG A 61 1.80 -18.27 26.97
C ARG A 61 1.32 -17.14 26.08
N PHE A 62 1.44 -17.33 24.78
CA PHE A 62 0.84 -16.46 23.79
C PHE A 62 -0.68 -16.56 23.85
N THR A 63 -1.34 -15.40 23.83
CA THR A 63 -2.80 -15.31 23.93
C THR A 63 -3.52 -15.37 22.59
N GLY A 64 -2.79 -15.45 21.47
CA GLY A 64 -3.35 -15.28 20.12
C GLY A 64 -3.50 -13.81 19.70
N GLN A 65 -3.26 -12.86 20.61
CA GLN A 65 -3.45 -11.44 20.36
C GLN A 65 -2.12 -10.71 20.22
N TRP A 66 -2.09 -9.67 19.40
CA TRP A 66 -0.94 -8.80 19.22
C TRP A 66 -1.16 -7.46 19.92
N GLY A 67 -0.11 -6.73 20.24
CA GLY A 67 -0.21 -5.41 20.86
C GLY A 67 1.03 -4.59 20.59
N LEU A 68 0.97 -3.31 20.97
CA LEU A 68 2.09 -2.40 20.79
C LEU A 68 2.83 -2.20 22.11
N VAL A 69 4.15 -2.22 22.05
CA VAL A 69 5.03 -2.05 23.21
C VAL A 69 6.00 -0.90 22.98
N HIS A 70 6.31 -0.20 24.07
CA HIS A 70 7.31 0.86 24.09
C HIS A 70 8.68 0.24 24.34
N VAL A 71 9.54 0.27 23.32
CA VAL A 71 10.81 -0.47 23.24
C VAL A 71 11.72 -0.20 24.44
N ALA A 72 11.89 1.06 24.83
CA ALA A 72 12.83 1.43 25.89
C ALA A 72 12.39 0.92 27.28
N SER A 73 11.09 0.77 27.50
CA SER A 73 10.55 0.35 28.81
C SER A 73 10.04 -1.08 28.87
N GLY A 74 9.79 -1.70 27.71
CA GLY A 74 9.09 -2.97 27.63
C GLY A 74 7.61 -2.90 27.99
N CYS A 75 7.09 -1.74 28.38
CA CYS A 75 5.69 -1.56 28.77
C CYS A 75 4.77 -1.63 27.55
N GLN A 76 3.58 -2.17 27.78
CA GLN A 76 2.51 -2.17 26.79
C GLN A 76 1.96 -0.74 26.62
N VAL A 77 1.92 -0.27 25.37
CA VAL A 77 1.27 1.01 25.00
C VAL A 77 -0.23 0.79 24.94
N PHE A 78 -0.68 -0.25 24.23
CA PHE A 78 -2.04 -0.76 24.35
C PHE A 78 -2.07 -2.27 24.16
N SER A 79 -3.01 -2.90 24.85
CA SER A 79 -3.39 -4.29 24.63
C SER A 79 -4.19 -4.33 23.35
N GLY A 80 -3.68 -4.93 22.28
CA GLY A 80 -4.44 -5.00 21.03
C GLY A 80 -5.79 -5.70 21.24
N VAL A 81 -6.63 -5.59 20.22
CA VAL A 81 -8.05 -5.89 20.31
C VAL A 81 -8.28 -7.39 20.07
N THR A 82 -9.32 -7.95 20.68
CA THR A 82 -9.78 -9.30 20.34
C THR A 82 -10.12 -9.39 18.86
N GLY A 83 -9.49 -10.32 18.15
CA GLY A 83 -9.63 -10.42 16.69
C GLY A 83 -8.67 -9.53 15.90
N GLY A 84 -7.87 -8.71 16.57
CA GLY A 84 -6.86 -7.86 15.94
C GLY A 84 -5.68 -8.67 15.41
N ALA A 85 -5.59 -8.79 14.09
CA ALA A 85 -4.43 -9.32 13.38
C ALA A 85 -3.22 -8.37 13.45
N PRO A 86 -1.97 -8.85 13.21
CA PRO A 86 -0.76 -8.03 13.22
C PRO A 86 -0.84 -6.77 12.35
N GLY A 87 -1.49 -6.86 11.18
CA GLY A 87 -1.66 -5.72 10.26
C GLY A 87 -2.34 -4.53 10.93
N HIS A 88 -3.36 -4.78 11.75
CA HIS A 88 -4.06 -3.70 12.46
C HIS A 88 -3.16 -3.02 13.50
N VAL A 89 -2.31 -3.79 14.21
CA VAL A 89 -1.39 -3.23 15.21
C VAL A 89 -0.27 -2.43 14.55
N ARG A 90 0.20 -2.86 13.37
CA ARG A 90 1.15 -2.09 12.55
C ARG A 90 0.56 -0.75 12.13
N ASP A 91 -0.67 -0.74 11.61
CA ASP A 91 -1.36 0.50 11.23
C ASP A 91 -1.53 1.43 12.43
N ALA A 92 -1.92 0.89 13.59
CA ALA A 92 -2.06 1.66 14.82
C ALA A 92 -0.72 2.30 15.26
N ALA A 93 0.41 1.60 15.09
CA ALA A 93 1.73 2.16 15.34
C ALA A 93 2.00 3.38 14.45
N VAL A 94 1.73 3.26 13.14
CA VAL A 94 1.89 4.36 12.18
C VAL A 94 1.05 5.56 12.57
N ILE A 95 -0.24 5.36 12.89
CA ILE A 95 -1.12 6.45 13.34
C ILE A 95 -0.56 7.13 14.59
N LEU A 96 -0.09 6.38 15.59
CA LEU A 96 0.52 6.96 16.79
C LEU A 96 1.77 7.80 16.49
N GLY A 97 2.52 7.46 15.44
CA GLY A 97 3.66 8.25 14.97
C GLY A 97 3.26 9.61 14.38
N GLU A 98 2.03 9.78 13.91
CA GLU A 98 1.54 11.03 13.31
C GLU A 98 1.14 12.09 14.35
N TYR A 99 0.93 11.68 15.61
CA TYR A 99 0.53 12.58 16.70
C TYR A 99 1.69 13.39 17.32
N GLY A 100 2.89 13.32 16.73
CA GLY A 100 4.06 14.10 17.20
C GLY A 100 4.61 13.69 18.57
N ILE A 101 4.22 12.53 19.08
CA ILE A 101 4.74 11.94 20.32
C ILE A 101 6.12 11.35 20.01
N ASP A 102 7.13 11.76 20.78
CA ASP A 102 8.46 11.15 20.71
C ASP A 102 8.48 9.85 21.54
N TRP A 103 8.22 8.74 20.85
CA TRP A 103 8.21 7.40 21.44
C TRP A 103 9.59 6.86 21.78
N THR A 104 10.68 7.59 21.53
CA THR A 104 12.03 7.19 21.93
C THR A 104 12.39 7.64 23.34
N LEU A 105 11.59 8.52 23.94
CA LEU A 105 11.82 9.02 25.29
C LEU A 105 11.66 7.92 26.36
N PRO A 106 12.40 8.01 27.47
CA PRO A 106 12.16 7.14 28.62
C PRO A 106 10.70 7.22 29.10
N ALA A 107 10.17 6.10 29.62
CA ALA A 107 8.76 6.02 30.05
C ALA A 107 8.38 6.98 31.19
N ALA A 108 9.34 7.57 31.90
CA ALA A 108 9.06 8.64 32.85
C ALA A 108 8.67 9.93 32.09
N GLU A 109 9.50 10.37 31.15
CA GLU A 109 9.28 11.58 30.35
C GLU A 109 8.07 11.45 29.42
N LEU A 110 7.86 10.26 28.84
CA LEU A 110 6.71 10.00 27.99
C LEU A 110 5.38 10.08 28.76
N ARG A 111 5.37 9.81 30.07
CA ARG A 111 4.17 9.98 30.92
C ARG A 111 3.85 11.45 31.19
N ASP A 112 4.87 12.30 31.15
CA ASP A 112 4.74 13.74 31.39
C ASP A 112 4.37 14.50 30.11
N GLN A 113 4.48 13.87 28.93
CA GLN A 113 3.96 14.41 27.69
C GLN A 113 2.43 14.50 27.72
N TYR A 114 1.93 15.70 27.42
CA TYR A 114 0.50 15.98 27.37
C TYR A 114 -0.18 15.17 26.26
N GLY A 115 -1.32 14.55 26.57
CA GLY A 115 -2.18 13.91 25.57
C GLY A 115 -1.76 12.49 25.13
N VAL A 116 -0.69 11.91 25.68
CA VAL A 116 -0.26 10.56 25.29
C VAL A 116 -1.34 9.52 25.59
N ARG A 117 -1.95 9.56 26.78
CA ARG A 117 -2.98 8.59 27.18
C ARG A 117 -4.24 8.72 26.34
N GLU A 118 -4.66 9.96 26.09
CA GLU A 118 -5.83 10.30 25.28
C GLU A 118 -5.64 9.85 23.85
N THR A 119 -4.46 10.12 23.27
CA THR A 119 -4.07 9.68 21.92
C THR A 119 -4.05 8.16 21.81
N VAL A 120 -3.39 7.46 22.74
CA VAL A 120 -3.36 6.00 22.76
C VAL A 120 -4.76 5.41 22.85
N ARG A 121 -5.62 5.98 23.70
CA ARG A 121 -7.01 5.54 23.82
C ARG A 121 -7.80 5.78 22.53
N ALA A 122 -7.64 6.94 21.90
CA ALA A 122 -8.32 7.25 20.65
C ALA A 122 -7.92 6.26 19.54
N VAL A 123 -6.63 5.98 19.40
CA VAL A 123 -6.13 4.99 18.42
C VAL A 123 -6.62 3.58 18.75
N ALA A 124 -6.68 3.20 20.03
CA ALA A 124 -7.23 1.90 20.42
C ALA A 124 -8.71 1.76 20.03
N CYS A 125 -9.52 2.81 20.20
CA CYS A 125 -10.92 2.79 19.76
C CYS A 125 -11.06 2.70 18.23
N GLU A 126 -10.19 3.39 17.46
CA GLU A 126 -10.18 3.27 15.99
C GLU A 126 -9.74 1.88 15.53
N LEU A 127 -8.77 1.29 16.22
CA LEU A 127 -8.33 -0.08 16.02
C LEU A 127 -9.48 -1.07 16.26
N GLU A 128 -10.24 -0.92 17.35
CA GLU A 128 -11.41 -1.76 17.67
C GLU A 128 -12.43 -1.74 16.52
N ARG A 129 -12.80 -0.53 16.06
CA ARG A 129 -13.72 -0.36 14.93
C ARG A 129 -13.19 -1.00 13.65
N ALA A 130 -11.92 -0.80 13.35
CA ALA A 130 -11.30 -1.37 12.14
C ALA A 130 -11.30 -2.90 12.16
N VAL A 131 -11.05 -3.50 13.32
CA VAL A 131 -11.12 -4.96 13.51
C VAL A 131 -12.54 -5.48 13.35
N GLU A 132 -13.53 -4.81 13.95
CA GLU A 132 -14.95 -5.15 13.79
C GLU A 132 -15.40 -5.09 12.32
N ASP A 133 -14.94 -4.08 11.60
CA ASP A 133 -15.21 -3.86 10.18
C ASP A 133 -14.35 -4.77 9.25
N GLY A 134 -13.36 -5.48 9.80
CA GLY A 134 -12.43 -6.32 9.03
C GLY A 134 -11.60 -5.55 8.01
N ARG A 135 -11.14 -4.34 8.37
CA ARG A 135 -10.44 -3.40 7.48
C ARG A 135 -9.14 -2.85 8.10
N PRO A 136 -8.26 -2.25 7.30
CA PRO A 136 -7.11 -1.48 7.80
C PRO A 136 -7.54 -0.34 8.72
N VAL A 137 -6.69 0.00 9.69
CA VAL A 137 -6.93 1.17 10.57
C VAL A 137 -6.62 2.45 9.82
N CYS A 138 -5.58 2.44 8.98
CA CYS A 138 -5.15 3.58 8.16
C CYS A 138 -5.23 3.26 6.65
N PRO A 139 -6.43 3.04 6.10
CA PRO A 139 -6.56 2.78 4.67
C PRO A 139 -6.28 4.04 3.85
N LYS A 140 -5.78 3.87 2.62
CA LYS A 140 -5.74 4.94 1.61
C LYS A 140 -7.15 5.52 1.40
N VAL A 141 -7.20 6.80 1.01
CA VAL A 141 -8.46 7.54 0.77
C VAL A 141 -9.34 6.84 -0.27
N SER A 142 -8.73 6.26 -1.31
CA SER A 142 -9.43 5.41 -2.30
C SER A 142 -8.46 4.49 -3.01
N SER A 143 -8.95 3.32 -3.42
CA SER A 143 -8.26 2.41 -4.35
C SER A 143 -8.34 2.88 -5.81
N TRP A 144 -9.30 3.74 -6.13
CA TRP A 144 -9.51 4.23 -7.50
C TRP A 144 -8.57 5.37 -7.82
N ARG A 145 -7.72 5.19 -8.82
CA ARG A 145 -6.87 6.26 -9.36
C ARG A 145 -7.26 6.55 -10.79
N ARG A 146 -7.42 7.84 -11.09
CA ARG A 146 -7.68 8.29 -12.47
C ARG A 146 -6.34 8.37 -13.18
N CYS A 147 -6.22 7.64 -14.28
CA CYS A 147 -5.03 7.66 -15.11
C CYS A 147 -5.19 8.72 -16.20
N THR A 148 -4.07 9.33 -16.57
CA THR A 148 -4.00 10.07 -17.83
C THR A 148 -4.25 9.08 -18.98
N PRO A 149 -5.02 9.45 -20.02
CA PRO A 149 -5.34 8.55 -21.14
C PRO A 149 -4.09 7.87 -21.73
N ALA A 150 -4.14 6.65 -22.25
CA ALA A 150 -2.96 6.06 -22.89
C ALA A 150 -2.49 6.84 -24.14
N TRP A 151 -1.26 6.61 -24.59
CA TRP A 151 -0.86 6.91 -25.96
C TRP A 151 -1.37 5.79 -26.86
N GLN A 152 -1.97 6.14 -28.00
CA GLN A 152 -2.53 5.21 -28.95
C GLN A 152 -1.71 5.22 -30.23
N VAL A 153 -1.41 4.02 -30.73
CA VAL A 153 -0.84 3.79 -32.05
C VAL A 153 -1.98 3.33 -32.94
N VAL A 154 -2.43 4.20 -33.86
CA VAL A 154 -3.61 3.98 -34.70
C VAL A 154 -3.18 3.70 -36.13
N LEU A 155 -3.51 2.52 -36.63
CA LEU A 155 -3.27 2.08 -38.01
C LEU A 155 -4.46 2.48 -38.87
N ARG A 156 -4.20 3.14 -40.00
CA ARG A 156 -5.24 3.63 -40.91
C ARG A 156 -5.12 3.07 -42.31
N ASP A 157 -6.27 2.87 -42.95
CA ASP A 157 -6.37 2.52 -44.37
C ASP A 157 -6.27 3.73 -45.30
N ALA A 158 -6.33 3.49 -46.61
CA ALA A 158 -6.22 4.54 -47.63
C ALA A 158 -7.34 5.59 -47.56
N GLU A 159 -8.50 5.19 -47.03
CA GLU A 159 -9.66 6.02 -46.81
C GLU A 159 -9.59 6.78 -45.47
N GLY A 160 -8.58 6.50 -44.64
CA GLY A 160 -8.35 7.13 -43.35
C GLY A 160 -9.11 6.47 -42.19
N ASN A 161 -9.78 5.33 -42.42
CA ASN A 161 -10.48 4.60 -41.38
C ASN A 161 -9.48 3.87 -40.47
N GLU A 162 -9.82 3.76 -39.19
CA GLU A 162 -9.07 2.96 -38.24
C GLU A 162 -9.22 1.48 -38.56
N VAL A 163 -8.09 0.80 -38.77
CA VAL A 163 -8.01 -0.65 -39.00
C VAL A 163 -7.78 -1.35 -37.67
N GLU A 164 -6.84 -0.82 -36.87
CA GLU A 164 -6.42 -1.40 -35.61
C GLU A 164 -5.78 -0.31 -34.74
N ALA A 165 -5.86 -0.49 -33.42
CA ALA A 165 -5.26 0.43 -32.46
C ALA A 165 -4.59 -0.33 -31.31
N TYR A 166 -3.41 0.15 -30.92
CA TYR A 166 -2.65 -0.31 -29.76
C TYR A 166 -2.54 0.83 -28.75
N ALA A 167 -2.32 0.50 -27.47
CA ALA A 167 -2.25 1.49 -26.41
C ALA A 167 -1.05 1.24 -25.48
N ASP A 168 -0.32 2.31 -25.18
CA ASP A 168 0.86 2.32 -24.32
C ASP A 168 0.83 3.43 -23.28
N VAL A 169 1.57 3.23 -22.20
CA VAL A 169 1.60 4.18 -21.07
C VAL A 169 2.43 5.42 -21.41
N THR A 170 3.50 5.27 -22.18
CA THR A 170 4.43 6.36 -22.52
C THR A 170 4.45 6.62 -24.03
N TYR A 171 4.86 7.84 -24.40
CA TYR A 171 4.99 8.20 -25.81
C TYR A 171 6.12 7.42 -26.48
N ALA A 172 7.22 7.20 -25.75
CA ALA A 172 8.38 6.48 -26.28
C ALA A 172 8.02 5.03 -26.63
N ASP A 173 7.31 4.33 -25.73
CA ASP A 173 6.86 2.96 -26.00
C ASP A 173 5.89 2.92 -27.21
N ALA A 174 4.95 3.88 -27.27
CA ALA A 174 4.04 3.98 -28.41
C ALA A 174 4.77 4.30 -29.73
N GLU A 175 5.84 5.10 -29.68
CA GLU A 175 6.67 5.42 -30.84
C GLU A 175 7.47 4.20 -31.30
N ASP A 176 8.05 3.44 -30.37
CA ASP A 176 8.75 2.19 -30.68
C ASP A 176 7.79 1.17 -31.33
N VAL A 177 6.58 1.00 -30.78
CA VAL A 177 5.53 0.15 -31.37
C VAL A 177 5.13 0.65 -32.78
N ALA A 178 4.99 1.96 -32.96
CA ALA A 178 4.67 2.54 -34.27
C ALA A 178 5.75 2.27 -35.32
N VAL A 179 7.04 2.33 -34.93
CA VAL A 179 8.17 1.99 -35.80
C VAL A 179 8.16 0.51 -36.16
N GLU A 180 7.98 -0.37 -35.18
CA GLU A 180 7.92 -1.82 -35.41
C GLU A 180 6.77 -2.20 -36.36
N LEU A 181 5.59 -1.62 -36.16
CA LEU A 181 4.43 -1.81 -37.04
C LEU A 181 4.67 -1.21 -38.43
N GLY A 182 5.35 -0.06 -38.52
CA GLY A 182 5.73 0.56 -39.79
C GLY A 182 6.63 -0.35 -40.64
N VAL A 183 7.58 -1.03 -40.00
CA VAL A 183 8.42 -2.06 -40.62
C VAL A 183 7.59 -3.28 -41.02
N ALA A 184 6.75 -3.79 -40.12
CA ALA A 184 5.92 -4.98 -40.37
C ALA A 184 4.95 -4.80 -41.54
N HIS A 185 4.40 -3.59 -41.72
CA HIS A 185 3.48 -3.23 -42.80
C HIS A 185 4.17 -2.70 -44.07
N GLY A 186 5.50 -2.57 -44.06
CA GLY A 186 6.28 -2.10 -45.22
C GLY A 186 6.01 -0.63 -45.56
N LEU A 187 5.72 0.22 -44.57
CA LEU A 187 5.41 1.63 -44.82
C LEU A 187 6.63 2.46 -45.21
N HIS A 188 7.84 1.96 -44.93
CA HIS A 188 9.10 2.60 -45.34
C HIS A 188 9.46 2.37 -46.82
N ASP A 189 8.85 1.39 -47.49
CA ASP A 189 9.08 1.09 -48.90
C ASP A 189 7.74 0.77 -49.60
N PRO A 190 7.22 1.66 -50.47
CA PRO A 190 5.95 1.45 -51.17
C PRO A 190 5.88 0.15 -51.97
N SER A 191 7.02 -0.39 -52.41
CA SER A 191 7.07 -1.67 -53.14
C SER A 191 6.87 -2.90 -52.24
N GLN A 192 7.04 -2.73 -50.93
CA GLN A 192 6.90 -3.77 -49.92
C GLN A 192 5.65 -3.60 -49.06
N ARG A 193 4.80 -2.59 -49.35
CA ARG A 193 3.58 -2.33 -48.57
C ARG A 193 2.67 -3.56 -48.58
N ARG A 194 2.30 -4.05 -47.40
CA ARG A 194 1.45 -5.22 -47.21
C ARG A 194 0.13 -4.83 -46.53
N GLY A 195 -0.97 -5.28 -47.10
CA GLY A 195 -2.30 -5.11 -46.52
C GLY A 195 -2.93 -3.73 -46.78
N ALA A 196 -3.99 -3.43 -46.02
CA ALA A 196 -4.78 -2.21 -46.19
C ALA A 196 -4.20 -0.98 -45.48
N VAL A 197 -3.23 -1.17 -44.57
CA VAL A 197 -2.64 -0.10 -43.76
C VAL A 197 -1.73 0.78 -44.62
N VAL A 198 -1.96 2.09 -44.61
CA VAL A 198 -1.14 3.07 -45.34
C VAL A 198 -0.50 4.12 -44.44
N ASP A 199 -0.98 4.26 -43.21
CA ASP A 199 -0.57 5.30 -42.26
C ASP A 199 -0.63 4.75 -40.82
N ILE A 200 0.29 5.26 -39.98
CA ILE A 200 0.37 4.96 -38.55
C ILE A 200 0.54 6.29 -37.82
N THR A 201 -0.35 6.54 -36.87
CA THR A 201 -0.33 7.77 -36.07
C THR A 201 -0.17 7.45 -34.60
N VAL A 202 0.69 8.20 -33.91
CA VAL A 202 0.78 8.19 -32.46
C VAL A 202 0.02 9.39 -31.93
N GLN A 203 -1.02 9.15 -31.14
CA GLN A 203 -1.86 10.21 -30.58
C GLN A 203 -2.20 9.93 -29.13
N ARG A 204 -2.60 10.95 -28.37
CA ARG A 204 -3.12 10.73 -27.02
C ARG A 204 -4.56 10.27 -27.11
N GLY A 205 -4.91 9.20 -26.38
CA GLY A 205 -6.31 8.81 -26.20
C GLY A 205 -7.12 9.95 -25.57
N VAL A 206 -8.43 9.95 -25.82
CA VAL A 206 -9.34 11.01 -25.33
C VAL A 206 -10.01 10.64 -24.01
N ASP A 207 -10.19 9.35 -23.76
CA ASP A 207 -10.91 8.87 -22.60
C ASP A 207 -9.99 8.69 -21.40
N SER A 208 -10.45 9.18 -20.25
CA SER A 208 -9.75 8.91 -18.99
C SER A 208 -9.95 7.47 -18.57
N GLU A 209 -8.86 6.85 -18.14
CA GLU A 209 -8.87 5.49 -17.64
C GLU A 209 -8.83 5.49 -16.10
N TRP A 210 -9.16 4.34 -15.54
CA TRP A 210 -9.04 4.04 -14.13
C TRP A 210 -8.06 2.90 -13.92
N GLU A 211 -7.34 2.94 -12.82
CA GLU A 211 -6.63 1.79 -12.25
C GLU A 211 -7.12 1.53 -10.82
N LEU A 212 -6.99 0.28 -10.37
CA LEU A 212 -7.34 -0.15 -9.02
C LEU A 212 -6.07 -0.47 -8.23
N ALA A 213 -5.80 0.30 -7.18
CA ALA A 213 -4.65 0.12 -6.30
C ALA A 213 -5.05 -0.40 -4.92
N CYS A 214 -4.16 -1.16 -4.27
CA CYS A 214 -4.40 -1.67 -2.93
C CYS A 214 -4.55 -0.53 -1.92
N ALA A 215 -5.58 -0.63 -1.06
CA ALA A 215 -5.92 0.36 -0.03
C ALA A 215 -4.97 0.32 1.18
N HIS A 216 -4.11 -0.69 1.31
CA HIS A 216 -3.05 -0.68 2.32
C HIS A 216 -2.08 0.49 2.03
N ARG A 217 -1.80 1.32 3.05
CA ARG A 217 -1.11 2.62 2.94
C ARG A 217 0.16 2.58 2.10
N ASP A 218 1.00 1.59 2.34
CA ASP A 218 2.33 1.47 1.70
C ASP A 218 2.42 0.32 0.71
N CYS A 219 1.28 -0.29 0.34
CA CYS A 219 1.29 -1.34 -0.67
C CYS A 219 1.35 -0.69 -2.07
N PRO A 220 2.36 -1.02 -2.89
CA PRO A 220 2.49 -0.49 -4.25
C PRO A 220 1.55 -1.20 -5.24
N GLU A 221 0.93 -2.31 -4.83
CA GLU A 221 0.17 -3.19 -5.71
C GLU A 221 -0.97 -2.46 -6.43
N VAL A 222 -1.03 -2.67 -7.74
CA VAL A 222 -2.08 -2.21 -8.64
C VAL A 222 -2.52 -3.44 -9.43
N LEU A 223 -3.84 -3.61 -9.58
CA LEU A 223 -4.41 -4.73 -10.34
C LEU A 223 -3.72 -4.82 -11.71
N ALA A 224 -3.15 -5.99 -12.00
CA ALA A 224 -2.37 -6.26 -13.20
C ALA A 224 -2.97 -7.44 -13.98
N TYR A 225 -2.64 -7.54 -15.27
CA TYR A 225 -2.95 -8.76 -16.02
C TYR A 225 -2.04 -9.91 -15.54
N PHE A 226 -2.54 -11.15 -15.58
CA PHE A 226 -1.83 -12.34 -15.11
C PHE A 226 -0.49 -12.64 -15.82
N ASP A 227 -0.17 -11.96 -16.92
CA ASP A 227 1.06 -12.14 -17.69
C ASP A 227 1.22 -10.99 -18.71
N PRO A 228 2.44 -10.56 -19.07
CA PRO A 228 3.29 -9.59 -18.39
C PRO A 228 2.93 -8.11 -18.70
N VAL A 229 1.64 -7.79 -18.91
CA VAL A 229 1.21 -6.48 -19.40
C VAL A 229 0.79 -5.54 -18.26
N GLY A 230 1.74 -5.14 -17.41
CA GLY A 230 1.60 -4.00 -16.47
C GLY A 230 0.29 -3.86 -15.68
N PRO A 231 0.00 -2.66 -15.14
CA PRO A 231 -1.27 -2.36 -14.50
C PRO A 231 -2.44 -2.34 -15.49
N VAL A 232 -3.57 -2.94 -15.12
CA VAL A 232 -4.82 -2.87 -15.88
C VAL A 232 -5.37 -1.45 -15.82
N ARG A 233 -5.61 -0.85 -16.99
CA ARG A 233 -6.24 0.46 -17.12
C ARG A 233 -7.45 0.37 -18.02
N LEU A 234 -8.60 0.77 -17.49
CA LEU A 234 -9.88 0.67 -18.19
C LEU A 234 -10.74 1.90 -17.94
N ALA A 235 -11.49 2.33 -18.96
CA ALA A 235 -12.47 3.39 -18.79
C ALA A 235 -13.64 2.98 -17.87
N ASN A 236 -13.98 1.68 -17.85
CA ASN A 236 -15.08 1.13 -17.05
C ASN A 236 -14.58 0.52 -15.74
N ARG A 237 -14.95 1.14 -14.62
CA ARG A 237 -14.63 0.62 -13.28
C ARG A 237 -15.29 -0.72 -12.96
N ALA A 238 -16.47 -1.01 -13.50
CA ALA A 238 -17.16 -2.27 -13.22
C ALA A 238 -16.33 -3.47 -13.71
N LEU A 239 -15.71 -3.34 -14.88
CA LEU A 239 -14.81 -4.38 -15.41
C LEU A 239 -13.57 -4.55 -14.54
N LEU A 240 -13.02 -3.47 -13.98
CA LEU A 240 -11.93 -3.55 -12.99
C LEU A 240 -12.39 -4.25 -11.71
N GLU A 241 -13.61 -4.01 -11.22
CA GLU A 241 -14.16 -4.72 -10.04
C GLU A 241 -14.33 -6.22 -10.30
N GLU A 242 -14.81 -6.60 -11.49
CA GLU A 242 -14.95 -8.00 -11.91
C GLU A 242 -13.60 -8.70 -11.96
N MET A 243 -12.60 -8.07 -12.60
CA MET A 243 -11.23 -8.58 -12.67
C MET A 243 -10.59 -8.68 -11.29
N ALA A 244 -10.73 -7.66 -10.45
CA ALA A 244 -10.22 -7.68 -9.08
C ALA A 244 -10.81 -8.84 -8.29
N THR A 245 -12.12 -9.08 -8.42
CA THR A 245 -12.78 -10.20 -7.75
C THR A 245 -12.27 -11.56 -8.25
N ALA A 246 -12.03 -11.68 -9.56
CA ALA A 246 -11.45 -12.89 -10.16
C ALA A 246 -10.01 -13.14 -9.71
N ASP A 247 -9.26 -12.07 -9.42
CA ASP A 247 -7.90 -12.10 -8.88
C ASP A 247 -7.87 -12.07 -7.34
N GLU A 248 -8.97 -12.47 -6.69
CA GLU A 248 -9.08 -12.61 -5.22
C GLU A 248 -8.84 -11.30 -4.42
N TRP A 249 -8.94 -10.14 -5.06
CA TRP A 249 -8.95 -8.87 -4.33
C TRP A 249 -10.21 -8.77 -3.49
N ARG A 250 -10.07 -8.26 -2.27
CA ARG A 250 -11.20 -8.06 -1.37
C ARG A 250 -11.65 -6.61 -1.34
N ARG A 251 -12.93 -6.39 -1.65
CA ARG A 251 -13.60 -5.12 -1.39
C ARG A 251 -13.77 -4.91 0.11
N ILE A 252 -13.28 -3.78 0.63
CA ILE A 252 -13.54 -3.34 2.01
C ILE A 252 -14.85 -2.55 2.05
N ASP A 253 -15.02 -1.62 1.10
CA ASP A 253 -16.20 -0.77 0.93
C ASP A 253 -16.30 -0.26 -0.51
N GLU A 254 -17.21 0.67 -0.77
CA GLU A 254 -17.45 1.21 -2.11
C GLU A 254 -16.19 1.82 -2.77
N ARG A 255 -15.24 2.32 -1.98
CA ARG A 255 -14.09 3.12 -2.44
C ARG A 255 -12.75 2.39 -2.36
N ARG A 256 -12.68 1.25 -1.66
CA ARG A 256 -11.43 0.64 -1.19
C ARG A 256 -11.42 -0.88 -1.35
N TRP A 257 -10.29 -1.37 -1.81
CA TRP A 257 -9.99 -2.78 -2.09
C TRP A 257 -8.60 -3.15 -1.56
N LEU A 258 -8.42 -4.38 -1.11
CA LEU A 258 -7.13 -4.95 -0.73
C LEU A 258 -6.72 -6.03 -1.73
N CYS A 259 -5.43 -6.05 -2.09
CA CYS A 259 -4.87 -7.12 -2.90
C CYS A 259 -4.77 -8.45 -2.09
N PRO A 260 -4.59 -9.59 -2.77
CA PRO A 260 -4.49 -10.91 -2.16
C PRO A 260 -3.40 -11.04 -1.09
N ASP A 261 -2.31 -10.28 -1.22
CA ASP A 261 -1.23 -10.31 -0.22
C ASP A 261 -1.56 -9.51 1.05
N CYS A 262 -2.29 -8.39 0.90
CA CYS A 262 -2.58 -7.49 2.01
C CYS A 262 -3.81 -7.92 2.79
N HIS A 263 -4.81 -8.50 2.13
CA HIS A 263 -6.07 -8.87 2.77
C HIS A 263 -5.87 -9.86 3.95
N PRO A 264 -5.06 -10.94 3.84
CA PRO A 264 -4.81 -11.85 4.95
C PRO A 264 -4.21 -11.19 6.20
N LEU A 265 -3.49 -10.06 6.04
CA LEU A 265 -2.92 -9.32 7.18
C LEU A 265 -3.97 -8.75 8.13
N TYR A 266 -5.21 -8.64 7.66
CA TYR A 266 -6.36 -8.10 8.38
C TYR A 266 -7.44 -9.17 8.65
N GLN A 267 -7.16 -10.44 8.34
CA GLN A 267 -8.01 -11.55 8.73
C GLN A 267 -7.53 -12.18 10.05
N GLN A 268 -8.47 -12.73 10.80
CA GLN A 268 -8.13 -13.59 11.92
C GLN A 268 -7.51 -14.88 11.36
N GLY A 269 -6.31 -15.22 11.85
CA GLY A 269 -5.70 -16.54 11.64
C GLY A 269 -6.22 -17.56 12.64
#